data_AF-A0A067M902-F1
#
_entry.id   AF-A0A067M902-F1
#
_cell.length_a   1.000
_cell.length_b   1.000
_cell.length_c   1.000
_cell.angle_alpha   90.00
_cell.angle_beta   90.00
_cell.angle_gamma   90.00
#
_symmetry.space_group_name_H-M   'P 1'
#
loop_
_entity.id
_entity.type
_entity.pdbx_description
1 polymer ?
#
loop_
_entity_poly.entity_id
_entity_poly.type
_entity_poly.pdbx_seq_one_letter_code
_entity_poly.pdbx_strand_id
1 'polypeptide(L)'
;MSQPAPTDQKRILCIDGGGFRGLGCLYVLDAICKKATQIANYSGTGGLRPCQIFDLISGSGTGGLLAILLGTLSLDCATAIDEYKKLGKSLFGGDRDAFVTIVNGKAPTIDPQNYEAALEQLVSKYGQPPDKDLPFSPQSRPTGDAQTAVLLSSGIKNLMAGSWDKASALMDPNAPVREVARWTVAAPIYKIKTEPGTLFKDAANHGDVNPTVLAANQAAKTLWPQAKLGAIVNLGQGLKDDVPAKKPSKPDVYTKEILNLTKRSESAYQDVLKNNFKKQLEDCYHRIDPPLGIGEWELVDIFSSAVEANVKKWLADQTGEIDKIAGKLVKLVEPEILPPPKNPNNKKPPPPPEGTHDPNPLCTLPRPETLFHYLQYYNIIFIIDDSTSMTYYGPRWEEAREALLPIAQFAYEQGADTIEMRFLNSPQICKALKSAASVVQTFDRVKPNPLPLYHNIQRTYTGACLQRVLNEALGQLDAAIGNPAVYKAIKPFSIVLLTDGDADDDPKSVIEAAWARLQANKHHPNYVSIQIVQIGDDPNARVRLPALMHGNIGSMVDTVPYNGVVTPEKLQRILLGAVQPSVRALS
;
A
#
# COMPACT_ATOMS: atom_id res chain seq x y z
N MET A 1 -12.64 -4.34 -33.94
CA MET A 1 -11.24 -4.55 -33.54
C MET A 1 -11.26 -5.21 -32.17
N SER A 2 -10.69 -6.40 -32.09
CA SER A 2 -10.73 -7.33 -30.96
C SER A 2 -10.08 -6.73 -29.71
N GLN A 3 -10.76 -6.85 -28.56
CA GLN A 3 -10.18 -6.56 -27.26
C GLN A 3 -8.94 -7.45 -27.00
N PRO A 4 -7.90 -6.95 -26.31
CA PRO A 4 -6.75 -7.76 -25.95
C PRO A 4 -7.18 -8.83 -24.92
N ALA A 5 -6.67 -10.05 -25.08
CA ALA A 5 -6.94 -11.17 -24.18
C ALA A 5 -6.28 -10.91 -22.80
N PRO A 6 -6.96 -11.23 -21.67
CA PRO A 6 -6.34 -11.17 -20.36
C PRO A 6 -5.20 -12.19 -20.28
N THR A 7 -4.10 -11.84 -19.62
CA THR A 7 -2.94 -12.74 -19.42
C THR A 7 -3.37 -14.12 -18.91
N ASP A 8 -3.18 -15.17 -19.71
CA ASP A 8 -3.69 -16.55 -19.56
C ASP A 8 -3.23 -17.34 -18.31
N GLN A 9 -2.47 -16.72 -17.39
CA GLN A 9 -1.86 -17.37 -16.23
C GLN A 9 -2.46 -16.92 -14.89
N LYS A 10 -2.81 -17.89 -14.04
CA LYS A 10 -3.38 -17.70 -12.70
C LYS A 10 -2.37 -17.92 -11.59
N ARG A 11 -2.42 -17.07 -10.55
CA ARG A 11 -1.54 -17.17 -9.37
C ARG A 11 -2.31 -17.48 -8.11
N ILE A 12 -1.78 -18.41 -7.32
CA ILE A 12 -2.42 -18.91 -6.11
C ILE A 12 -1.48 -18.71 -4.92
N LEU A 13 -1.98 -18.11 -3.86
CA LEU A 13 -1.35 -18.10 -2.54
C LEU A 13 -1.99 -19.18 -1.67
N CYS A 14 -1.19 -20.03 -1.03
CA CYS A 14 -1.62 -21.08 -0.12
C CYS A 14 -0.91 -20.93 1.22
N ILE A 15 -1.66 -20.74 2.31
CA ILE A 15 -1.09 -20.54 3.64
C ILE A 15 -1.43 -21.76 4.50
N ASP A 16 -0.40 -22.45 4.98
CA ASP A 16 -0.57 -23.62 5.85
C ASP A 16 -1.24 -23.25 7.18
N GLY A 17 -1.83 -24.24 7.83
CA GLY A 17 -2.12 -24.26 9.26
C GLY A 17 -0.96 -24.86 10.03
N GLY A 18 -0.65 -24.32 11.21
CA GLY A 18 0.51 -24.78 11.98
C GLY A 18 0.54 -24.33 13.43
N GLY A 19 -0.63 -24.19 14.05
CA GLY A 19 -0.79 -23.40 15.26
C GLY A 19 -1.21 -21.98 14.90
N PHE A 20 -1.15 -21.04 15.86
CA PHE A 20 -1.35 -19.61 15.64
C PHE A 20 0.02 -18.97 15.35
N ARG A 21 0.63 -19.39 14.24
CA ARG A 21 1.99 -19.03 13.80
C ARG A 21 2.02 -18.32 12.45
N GLY A 22 1.15 -17.33 12.28
CA GLY A 22 0.92 -16.62 11.01
C GLY A 22 1.86 -15.44 10.74
N LEU A 23 2.57 -14.90 11.74
CA LEU A 23 3.42 -13.71 11.57
C LEU A 23 4.54 -13.93 10.57
N GLY A 24 5.18 -15.11 10.59
CA GLY A 24 6.21 -15.45 9.61
C GLY A 24 5.69 -15.40 8.18
N CYS A 25 4.51 -15.96 7.94
CA CYS A 25 3.86 -15.90 6.63
C CYS A 25 3.59 -14.45 6.21
N LEU A 26 3.10 -13.61 7.11
CA LEU A 26 2.80 -12.21 6.84
C LEU A 26 4.06 -11.39 6.51
N TYR A 27 5.18 -11.59 7.22
CA TYR A 27 6.43 -10.91 6.92
C TYR A 27 7.04 -11.36 5.59
N VAL A 28 6.97 -12.66 5.27
CA VAL A 28 7.38 -13.18 3.96
C VAL A 28 6.51 -12.57 2.86
N LEU A 29 5.20 -12.54 3.06
CA LEU A 29 4.27 -11.99 2.08
C LEU A 29 4.46 -10.48 1.90
N ASP A 30 4.76 -9.73 2.96
CA ASP A 30 5.11 -8.30 2.89
C ASP A 30 6.36 -8.07 2.03
N ALA A 31 7.39 -8.90 2.20
CA ALA A 31 8.59 -8.85 1.36
C ALA A 31 8.28 -9.13 -0.12
N ILE A 32 7.45 -10.15 -0.38
CA ILE A 32 6.98 -10.46 -1.74
C ILE A 32 6.19 -9.29 -2.33
N CYS A 33 5.25 -8.70 -1.58
CA CYS A 33 4.42 -7.59 -2.03
C CYS A 33 5.25 -6.33 -2.32
N LYS A 34 6.22 -6.00 -1.44
CA LYS A 34 7.17 -4.89 -1.65
C LYS A 34 8.00 -5.11 -2.90
N LYS A 35 8.53 -6.32 -3.10
CA LYS A 35 9.30 -6.62 -4.30
C LYS A 35 8.44 -6.60 -5.57
N ALA A 36 7.23 -7.14 -5.50
CA ALA A 36 6.27 -7.08 -6.60
C ALA A 36 5.89 -5.63 -6.94
N THR A 37 5.71 -4.78 -5.94
CA THR A 37 5.46 -3.33 -6.11
C THR A 37 6.60 -2.66 -6.87
N GLN A 38 7.85 -2.96 -6.50
CA GLN A 38 9.04 -2.47 -7.17
C GLN A 38 9.12 -2.95 -8.62
N ILE A 39 8.96 -4.25 -8.86
CA ILE A 39 9.00 -4.84 -10.22
C ILE A 39 7.88 -4.27 -11.11
N ALA A 40 6.69 -4.05 -10.54
CA ALA A 40 5.54 -3.50 -11.25
C ALA A 40 5.61 -1.98 -11.47
N ASN A 41 6.59 -1.28 -10.90
CA ASN A 41 6.62 0.18 -10.82
C ASN A 41 5.30 0.78 -10.31
N TYR A 42 4.64 0.09 -9.37
CA TYR A 42 3.32 0.47 -8.88
C TYR A 42 3.42 1.65 -7.91
N SER A 43 2.69 2.74 -8.19
CA SER A 43 2.76 4.00 -7.45
C SER A 43 1.55 4.26 -6.52
N GLY A 44 0.80 3.22 -6.16
CA GLY A 44 -0.28 3.32 -5.17
C GLY A 44 0.27 3.35 -3.75
N THR A 45 -0.38 4.12 -2.86
CA THR A 45 0.05 4.23 -1.46
C THR A 45 -0.13 2.91 -0.73
N GLY A 46 0.88 2.52 0.06
CA GLY A 46 0.92 1.19 0.71
C GLY A 46 1.42 0.04 -0.17
N GLY A 47 1.69 0.27 -1.46
CA GLY A 47 2.15 -0.77 -2.40
C GLY A 47 1.05 -1.74 -2.85
N LEU A 48 1.43 -2.78 -3.59
CA LEU A 48 0.51 -3.82 -4.03
C LEU A 48 0.07 -4.70 -2.86
N ARG A 49 -1.24 -4.85 -2.69
CA ARG A 49 -1.84 -5.78 -1.72
C ARG A 49 -1.82 -7.21 -2.24
N PRO A 50 -1.86 -8.22 -1.37
CA PRO A 50 -1.92 -9.63 -1.78
C PRO A 50 -3.07 -9.93 -2.75
N CYS A 51 -4.26 -9.36 -2.51
CA CYS A 51 -5.43 -9.55 -3.39
C CYS A 51 -5.26 -8.99 -4.81
N GLN A 52 -4.24 -8.15 -5.05
CA GLN A 52 -3.95 -7.55 -6.36
C GLN A 52 -2.90 -8.34 -7.15
N ILE A 53 -2.10 -9.19 -6.49
CA ILE A 53 -1.03 -9.98 -7.12
C ILE A 53 -1.34 -11.48 -7.21
N PHE A 54 -2.34 -11.95 -6.47
CA PHE A 54 -2.86 -13.31 -6.54
C PHE A 54 -4.29 -13.32 -7.08
N ASP A 55 -4.66 -14.36 -7.84
CA ASP A 55 -6.05 -14.58 -8.28
C ASP A 55 -6.84 -15.39 -7.24
N LEU A 56 -6.17 -16.24 -6.46
CA LEU A 56 -6.75 -17.04 -5.38
C LEU A 56 -5.84 -16.96 -4.15
N ILE A 57 -6.43 -16.62 -3.00
CA ILE A 57 -5.77 -16.69 -1.69
C ILE A 57 -6.47 -17.78 -0.88
N SER A 58 -5.72 -18.80 -0.52
CA SER A 58 -6.23 -19.96 0.21
C SER A 58 -5.47 -20.22 1.50
N GLY A 59 -6.16 -20.73 2.52
CA GLY A 59 -5.57 -20.97 3.83
C GLY A 59 -6.21 -22.11 4.61
N SER A 60 -5.45 -22.73 5.51
CA SER A 60 -5.95 -23.69 6.51
C SER A 60 -5.59 -23.25 7.92
N GLY A 61 -6.45 -23.52 8.92
CA GLY A 61 -6.19 -23.10 10.29
C GLY A 61 -6.04 -21.58 10.41
N THR A 62 -4.97 -21.16 11.08
CA THR A 62 -4.50 -19.77 11.09
C THR A 62 -4.23 -19.20 9.70
N GLY A 63 -3.75 -20.02 8.75
CA GLY A 63 -3.62 -19.60 7.36
C GLY A 63 -4.97 -19.25 6.72
N GLY A 64 -6.06 -19.91 7.14
CA GLY A 64 -7.43 -19.59 6.73
C GLY A 64 -7.87 -18.22 7.24
N LEU A 65 -7.52 -17.88 8.48
CA LEU A 65 -7.71 -16.52 9.02
C LEU A 65 -6.93 -15.50 8.19
N LEU A 66 -5.66 -15.77 7.88
CA LEU A 66 -4.85 -14.88 7.04
C LEU A 66 -5.45 -14.73 5.63
N ALA A 67 -5.98 -15.81 5.04
CA ALA A 67 -6.64 -15.74 3.74
C ALA A 67 -7.87 -14.81 3.77
N ILE A 68 -8.63 -14.79 4.87
CA ILE A 68 -9.74 -13.85 5.08
C ILE A 68 -9.24 -12.41 5.18
N LEU A 69 -8.20 -12.16 5.98
CA LEU A 69 -7.62 -10.82 6.15
C LEU A 69 -7.12 -10.25 4.82
N LEU A 70 -6.37 -11.06 4.07
CA LEU A 70 -5.64 -10.60 2.88
C LEU A 70 -6.50 -10.65 1.61
N GLY A 71 -7.50 -11.55 1.56
CA GLY A 71 -8.34 -11.80 0.39
C GLY A 71 -9.75 -11.22 0.50
N THR A 72 -10.48 -11.55 1.56
CA THR A 72 -11.88 -11.11 1.71
C THR A 72 -11.98 -9.68 2.22
N LEU A 73 -11.13 -9.31 3.20
CA LEU A 73 -11.06 -7.95 3.73
C LEU A 73 -10.05 -7.08 2.98
N SER A 74 -9.35 -7.66 2.00
CA SER A 74 -8.40 -6.98 1.11
C SER A 74 -7.39 -6.09 1.85
N LEU A 75 -6.91 -6.53 3.02
CA LEU A 75 -5.93 -5.80 3.82
C LEU A 75 -4.53 -5.87 3.18
N ASP A 76 -3.76 -4.79 3.33
CA ASP A 76 -2.31 -4.86 3.12
C ASP A 76 -1.63 -5.66 4.23
N CYS A 77 -0.37 -6.08 4.01
CA CYS A 77 0.34 -6.93 4.96
C CYS A 77 0.61 -6.25 6.31
N ALA A 78 0.89 -4.93 6.33
CA ALA A 78 1.18 -4.21 7.56
C ALA A 78 -0.07 -4.14 8.45
N THR A 79 -1.21 -3.76 7.86
CA THR A 79 -2.50 -3.76 8.54
C THR A 79 -2.90 -5.16 9.00
N ALA A 80 -2.69 -6.19 8.16
CA ALA A 80 -2.98 -7.57 8.53
C ALA A 80 -2.12 -8.07 9.71
N ILE A 81 -0.85 -7.66 9.81
CA ILE A 81 0.02 -7.97 10.96
C ILE A 81 -0.55 -7.40 12.27
N ASP A 82 -0.99 -6.13 12.24
CA ASP A 82 -1.53 -5.47 13.42
C ASP A 82 -2.85 -6.11 13.88
N GLU A 83 -3.75 -6.37 12.93
CA GLU A 83 -5.03 -7.02 13.23
C GLU A 83 -4.85 -8.48 13.66
N TYR A 84 -3.92 -9.21 13.06
CA TYR A 84 -3.57 -10.57 13.48
C TYR A 84 -3.09 -10.63 14.94
N LYS A 85 -2.22 -9.70 15.35
CA LYS A 85 -1.75 -9.58 16.73
C LYS A 85 -2.90 -9.28 17.69
N LYS A 86 -3.84 -8.40 17.31
CA LYS A 86 -5.01 -8.07 18.14
C LYS A 86 -5.96 -9.26 18.31
N LEU A 87 -6.28 -9.95 17.22
CA LEU A 87 -7.11 -11.15 17.21
C LEU A 87 -6.47 -12.28 18.03
N GLY A 88 -5.17 -12.48 17.89
CA GLY A 88 -4.45 -13.45 18.71
C GLY A 88 -4.51 -13.11 20.20
N LYS A 89 -4.34 -11.84 20.57
CA LYS A 89 -4.42 -11.39 21.97
C LYS A 89 -5.84 -11.54 22.54
N SER A 90 -6.88 -11.29 21.75
CA SER A 90 -8.26 -11.48 22.21
C SER A 90 -8.62 -12.96 22.39
N LEU A 91 -7.95 -13.86 21.64
CA LEU A 91 -8.16 -15.30 21.73
C LEU A 91 -7.32 -15.97 22.84
N PHE A 92 -6.03 -15.65 22.95
CA PHE A 92 -5.10 -16.36 23.86
C PHE A 92 -4.68 -15.54 25.08
N GLY A 93 -5.07 -14.27 25.15
CA GLY A 93 -4.55 -13.33 26.13
C GLY A 93 -3.13 -12.86 25.81
N GLY A 94 -2.49 -12.22 26.79
CA GLY A 94 -1.09 -11.75 26.70
C GLY A 94 -0.08 -12.60 27.49
N ASP A 95 -0.54 -13.67 28.14
CA ASP A 95 0.25 -14.50 29.05
C ASP A 95 0.36 -15.93 28.53
N ARG A 96 1.56 -16.30 28.08
CA ARG A 96 1.90 -17.62 27.57
C ARG A 96 1.68 -18.72 28.61
N ASP A 97 2.06 -18.50 29.86
CA ASP A 97 2.01 -19.54 30.89
C ASP A 97 0.56 -19.84 31.30
N ALA A 98 -0.29 -18.80 31.31
CA ALA A 98 -1.73 -18.97 31.44
C ALA A 98 -2.32 -19.80 30.30
N PHE A 99 -1.94 -19.51 29.05
CA PHE A 99 -2.39 -20.28 27.88
C PHE A 99 -1.95 -21.76 27.94
N VAL A 100 -0.68 -22.03 28.25
CA VAL A 100 -0.16 -23.40 28.39
C VAL A 100 -0.91 -24.17 29.48
N THR A 101 -1.28 -23.52 30.58
CA THR A 101 -2.07 -24.10 31.68
C THR A 101 -3.47 -24.55 31.20
N ILE A 102 -4.13 -23.75 30.36
CA ILE A 102 -5.43 -24.08 29.75
C ILE A 102 -5.31 -25.29 28.82
N VAL A 103 -4.35 -25.25 27.89
CA VAL A 103 -4.17 -26.32 26.89
C VAL A 103 -3.87 -27.66 27.56
N ASN A 104 -3.05 -27.65 28.62
CA ASN A 104 -2.72 -28.85 29.39
C ASN A 104 -3.86 -29.36 30.31
N GLY A 105 -5.05 -28.75 30.28
CA GLY A 105 -6.22 -29.25 31.02
C GLY A 105 -6.26 -28.89 32.50
N LYS A 106 -5.43 -27.92 32.91
CA LYS A 106 -5.40 -27.42 34.29
C LYS A 106 -6.33 -26.22 34.51
N ALA A 107 -6.98 -25.73 33.46
CA ALA A 107 -8.01 -24.69 33.46
C ALA A 107 -9.10 -25.01 32.42
N PRO A 108 -10.34 -24.50 32.57
CA PRO A 108 -11.52 -25.02 31.87
C PRO A 108 -11.45 -24.85 30.34
N THR A 109 -11.52 -23.63 29.79
CA THR A 109 -11.57 -23.34 28.34
C THR A 109 -11.25 -21.87 28.03
N ILE A 110 -10.96 -21.55 26.77
CA ILE A 110 -10.91 -20.16 26.28
C ILE A 110 -12.35 -19.67 26.03
N ASP A 111 -12.68 -18.48 26.55
CA ASP A 111 -13.96 -17.80 26.26
C ASP A 111 -13.89 -17.12 24.90
N PRO A 112 -14.72 -17.51 23.91
CA PRO A 112 -14.67 -16.92 22.58
C PRO A 112 -15.24 -15.50 22.51
N GLN A 113 -15.93 -14.98 23.54
CA GLN A 113 -16.65 -13.69 23.44
C GLN A 113 -15.74 -12.52 23.03
N ASN A 114 -14.53 -12.45 23.59
CA ASN A 114 -13.57 -11.39 23.23
C ASN A 114 -13.09 -11.52 21.79
N TYR A 115 -12.93 -12.75 21.30
CA TYR A 115 -12.54 -13.02 19.93
C TYR A 115 -13.69 -12.74 18.95
N GLU A 116 -14.92 -13.09 19.32
CA GLU A 116 -16.14 -12.79 18.57
C GLU A 116 -16.33 -11.28 18.42
N ALA A 117 -16.23 -10.52 19.52
CA ALA A 117 -16.29 -9.07 19.49
C ALA A 117 -15.16 -8.46 18.63
N ALA A 118 -13.94 -9.02 18.70
CA ALA A 118 -12.81 -8.56 17.90
C ALA A 118 -13.03 -8.83 16.39
N LEU A 119 -13.59 -9.99 16.03
CA LEU A 119 -13.96 -10.32 14.65
C LEU A 119 -15.09 -9.40 14.15
N GLU A 120 -16.09 -9.13 14.96
CA GLU A 120 -17.17 -8.19 14.61
C GLU A 120 -16.63 -6.78 14.35
N GLN A 121 -15.74 -6.29 15.21
CA GLN A 121 -15.08 -4.99 15.02
C GLN A 121 -14.22 -4.97 13.75
N LEU A 122 -13.45 -6.03 13.51
CA LEU A 122 -12.62 -6.18 12.31
C LEU A 122 -13.48 -6.12 11.03
N VAL A 123 -14.54 -6.93 10.95
CA VAL A 123 -15.41 -6.99 9.78
C VAL A 123 -16.19 -5.67 9.63
N SER A 124 -16.64 -5.05 10.72
CA SER A 124 -17.30 -3.74 10.65
C SER A 124 -16.35 -2.64 10.16
N LYS A 125 -15.06 -2.72 10.50
CA LYS A 125 -14.06 -1.73 10.13
C LYS A 125 -13.59 -1.85 8.68
N TYR A 126 -13.44 -3.07 8.18
CA TYR A 126 -12.80 -3.34 6.89
C TYR A 126 -13.71 -3.99 5.84
N GLY A 127 -14.87 -4.50 6.25
CA GLY A 127 -15.87 -5.04 5.34
C GLY A 127 -16.38 -3.99 4.36
N GLN A 128 -16.62 -4.41 3.13
CA GLN A 128 -17.12 -3.55 2.06
C GLN A 128 -18.39 -4.20 1.46
N PRO A 129 -19.59 -3.66 1.74
CA PRO A 129 -19.88 -2.53 2.64
C PRO A 129 -19.60 -2.85 4.12
N PRO A 130 -19.46 -1.84 5.00
CA PRO A 130 -19.35 -2.06 6.44
C PRO A 130 -20.59 -2.79 6.97
N ASP A 131 -20.44 -4.08 7.25
CA ASP A 131 -21.51 -4.95 7.73
C ASP A 131 -20.92 -6.03 8.62
N LYS A 132 -21.40 -6.13 9.86
CA LYS A 132 -20.99 -7.17 10.82
C LYS A 132 -21.33 -8.59 10.34
N ASP A 133 -22.29 -8.71 9.43
CA ASP A 133 -22.74 -9.97 8.83
C ASP A 133 -22.35 -10.06 7.34
N LEU A 134 -21.25 -9.39 6.95
CA LEU A 134 -20.67 -9.47 5.61
C LEU A 134 -20.57 -10.95 5.17
N PRO A 135 -21.22 -11.35 4.06
CA PRO A 135 -21.18 -12.74 3.61
C PRO A 135 -19.79 -13.09 3.08
N PHE A 136 -19.33 -14.31 3.36
CA PHE A 136 -18.03 -14.79 2.88
C PHE A 136 -18.00 -14.97 1.35
N SER A 137 -19.14 -15.33 0.74
CA SER A 137 -19.35 -15.43 -0.71
C SER A 137 -20.32 -14.35 -1.20
N PRO A 138 -19.90 -13.07 -1.30
CA PRO A 138 -20.78 -12.00 -1.77
C PRO A 138 -21.14 -12.18 -3.25
N GLN A 139 -22.40 -11.88 -3.59
CA GLN A 139 -22.96 -12.00 -4.95
C GLN A 139 -22.26 -11.11 -5.99
N SER A 140 -21.54 -10.07 -5.55
CA SER A 140 -20.71 -9.20 -6.38
C SER A 140 -19.45 -8.79 -5.62
N ARG A 141 -18.27 -9.09 -6.18
CA ARG A 141 -16.99 -8.52 -5.72
C ARG A 141 -16.53 -7.39 -6.65
N PRO A 142 -15.78 -6.40 -6.15
CA PRO A 142 -15.08 -5.45 -7.00
C PRO A 142 -14.27 -6.20 -8.07
N THR A 143 -14.31 -5.70 -9.31
CA THR A 143 -13.63 -6.34 -10.43
C THR A 143 -12.12 -6.28 -10.22
N GLY A 144 -11.46 -7.44 -10.08
CA GLY A 144 -10.00 -7.54 -9.94
C GLY A 144 -9.48 -7.99 -8.57
N ASP A 145 -10.33 -8.20 -7.57
CA ASP A 145 -9.92 -8.77 -6.28
C ASP A 145 -9.79 -10.31 -6.34
N ALA A 146 -8.81 -10.85 -5.60
CA ALA A 146 -8.59 -12.28 -5.46
C ALA A 146 -9.83 -13.01 -4.93
N GLN A 147 -10.05 -14.23 -5.41
CA GLN A 147 -10.93 -15.19 -4.75
C GLN A 147 -10.32 -15.63 -3.42
N THR A 148 -11.15 -15.93 -2.42
CA THR A 148 -10.71 -16.37 -1.09
C THR A 148 -11.23 -17.76 -0.80
N ALA A 149 -10.38 -18.61 -0.24
CA ALA A 149 -10.71 -20.01 0.02
C ALA A 149 -10.14 -20.52 1.34
N VAL A 150 -10.99 -21.05 2.21
CA VAL A 150 -10.63 -21.55 3.53
C VAL A 150 -10.84 -23.05 3.58
N LEU A 151 -9.80 -23.79 3.96
CA LEU A 151 -9.88 -25.22 4.18
C LEU A 151 -10.55 -25.50 5.52
N LEU A 152 -11.67 -26.22 5.49
CA LEU A 152 -12.47 -26.59 6.66
C LEU A 152 -12.75 -28.08 6.69
N SER A 153 -13.01 -28.59 7.89
CA SER A 153 -13.53 -29.93 8.14
C SER A 153 -15.03 -29.87 8.36
N SER A 154 -15.79 -30.80 7.76
CA SER A 154 -17.21 -31.05 8.06
C SER A 154 -17.46 -32.55 8.14
N GLY A 155 -17.83 -33.04 9.32
CA GLY A 155 -17.89 -34.49 9.58
C GLY A 155 -16.54 -35.13 9.27
N ILE A 156 -16.51 -36.24 8.52
CA ILE A 156 -15.29 -36.98 8.17
C ILE A 156 -14.54 -36.46 6.92
N LYS A 157 -14.94 -35.31 6.37
CA LYS A 157 -14.38 -34.78 5.11
C LYS A 157 -13.81 -33.38 5.31
N ASN A 158 -12.70 -33.10 4.62
CA ASN A 158 -12.22 -31.75 4.40
C ASN A 158 -12.77 -31.20 3.08
N LEU A 159 -13.07 -29.91 3.07
CA LEU A 159 -13.59 -29.19 1.92
C LEU A 159 -13.06 -27.76 1.88
N MET A 160 -13.13 -27.17 0.70
CA MET A 160 -12.74 -25.78 0.49
C MET A 160 -13.98 -24.90 0.54
N ALA A 161 -14.09 -24.07 1.57
CA ALA A 161 -15.05 -22.99 1.64
C ALA A 161 -14.52 -21.83 0.78
N GLY A 162 -15.15 -21.56 -0.35
CA GLY A 162 -14.71 -20.55 -1.32
C GLY A 162 -15.69 -19.40 -1.42
N SER A 163 -15.19 -18.23 -1.80
CA SER A 163 -15.98 -17.01 -1.98
C SER A 163 -16.74 -16.92 -3.32
N TRP A 164 -17.08 -18.05 -3.91
CA TRP A 164 -17.78 -18.14 -5.19
C TRP A 164 -19.05 -18.97 -5.05
N ASP A 165 -20.06 -18.65 -5.86
CA ASP A 165 -21.47 -19.11 -5.79
C ASP A 165 -21.70 -20.64 -5.75
N LYS A 166 -20.65 -21.46 -5.83
CA LYS A 166 -20.73 -22.94 -5.84
C LYS A 166 -19.60 -23.65 -5.08
N ALA A 167 -18.94 -22.99 -4.13
CA ALA A 167 -17.76 -23.58 -3.49
C ALA A 167 -18.02 -24.90 -2.73
N SER A 168 -19.19 -25.04 -2.10
CA SER A 168 -19.63 -26.28 -1.46
C SER A 168 -21.14 -26.29 -1.27
N ALA A 169 -21.81 -27.42 -1.57
CA ALA A 169 -23.24 -27.60 -1.29
C ALA A 169 -23.55 -27.70 0.22
N LEU A 170 -22.53 -27.84 1.07
CA LEU A 170 -22.67 -28.02 2.51
C LEU A 170 -22.64 -26.70 3.29
N MET A 171 -22.14 -25.62 2.69
CA MET A 171 -21.96 -24.33 3.35
C MET A 171 -23.04 -23.36 2.91
N ASP A 172 -23.62 -22.63 3.86
CA ASP A 172 -24.52 -21.52 3.54
C ASP A 172 -23.74 -20.47 2.73
N PRO A 173 -24.18 -20.12 1.50
CA PRO A 173 -23.55 -19.07 0.72
C PRO A 173 -23.52 -17.70 1.43
N ASN A 174 -24.43 -17.47 2.38
CA ASN A 174 -24.50 -16.25 3.18
C ASN A 174 -23.79 -16.35 4.53
N ALA A 175 -23.03 -17.43 4.79
CA ALA A 175 -22.28 -17.56 6.03
C ALA A 175 -21.41 -16.31 6.28
N PRO A 176 -21.55 -15.64 7.44
CA PRO A 176 -20.78 -14.44 7.74
C PRO A 176 -19.28 -14.70 7.76
N VAL A 177 -18.48 -13.73 7.30
CA VAL A 177 -17.01 -13.81 7.32
C VAL A 177 -16.48 -14.14 8.72
N ARG A 178 -17.09 -13.55 9.77
CA ARG A 178 -16.73 -13.80 11.17
C ARG A 178 -16.93 -15.27 11.59
N GLU A 179 -17.94 -15.96 11.06
CA GLU A 179 -18.15 -17.38 11.35
C GLU A 179 -17.10 -18.26 10.69
N VAL A 180 -16.78 -18.01 9.42
CA VAL A 180 -15.74 -18.73 8.69
C VAL A 180 -14.37 -18.54 9.36
N ALA A 181 -14.07 -17.31 9.81
CA ALA A 181 -12.87 -16.97 10.57
C ALA A 181 -12.81 -17.71 11.92
N ARG A 182 -13.94 -17.93 12.58
CA ARG A 182 -14.02 -18.71 13.81
C ARG A 182 -13.82 -20.20 13.55
N TRP A 183 -14.48 -20.78 12.56
CA TRP A 183 -14.39 -22.21 12.26
C TRP A 183 -12.98 -22.63 11.90
N THR A 184 -12.27 -21.82 11.10
CA THR A 184 -10.93 -22.18 10.62
C THR A 184 -9.90 -22.23 11.76
N VAL A 185 -10.02 -21.39 12.79
CA VAL A 185 -9.08 -21.41 13.93
C VAL A 185 -9.54 -22.29 15.10
N ALA A 186 -10.70 -22.95 14.99
CA ALA A 186 -11.28 -23.78 16.05
C ALA A 186 -10.61 -25.17 16.17
N ALA A 187 -9.28 -25.19 16.33
CA ALA A 187 -8.54 -26.40 16.64
C ALA A 187 -8.89 -26.92 18.05
N PRO A 188 -9.07 -28.24 18.26
CA PRO A 188 -9.44 -28.78 19.57
C PRO A 188 -8.48 -28.40 20.69
N ILE A 189 -7.19 -28.25 20.37
CA ILE A 189 -6.15 -27.91 21.33
C ILE A 189 -6.39 -26.56 22.02
N TYR A 190 -7.01 -25.60 21.33
CA TYR A 190 -7.31 -24.28 21.89
C TYR A 190 -8.54 -24.29 22.80
N LYS A 191 -9.31 -25.38 22.82
CA LYS A 191 -10.51 -25.52 23.67
C LYS A 191 -11.47 -24.33 23.55
N ILE A 192 -11.60 -23.80 22.34
CA ILE A 192 -12.53 -22.72 22.01
C ILE A 192 -13.94 -23.32 22.04
N LYS A 193 -14.86 -22.69 22.77
CA LYS A 193 -16.27 -23.09 22.74
C LYS A 193 -16.86 -22.76 21.36
N THR A 194 -17.32 -23.78 20.64
CA THR A 194 -18.15 -23.64 19.44
C THR A 194 -19.62 -23.84 19.80
N GLU A 195 -20.53 -23.25 19.04
CA GLU A 195 -21.96 -23.45 19.28
C GLU A 195 -22.37 -24.92 19.05
N PRO A 196 -23.30 -25.46 19.85
CA PRO A 196 -23.85 -26.80 19.62
C PRO A 196 -24.39 -26.92 18.19
N GLY A 197 -23.96 -27.96 17.45
CA GLY A 197 -24.40 -28.18 16.06
C GLY A 197 -23.56 -27.49 14.99
N THR A 198 -22.45 -26.82 15.37
CA THR A 198 -21.51 -26.25 14.37
C THR A 198 -20.99 -27.36 13.45
N LEU A 199 -21.26 -27.23 12.15
CA LEU A 199 -20.91 -28.22 11.13
C LEU A 199 -19.41 -28.17 10.77
N PHE A 200 -18.80 -26.99 10.80
CA PHE A 200 -17.44 -26.76 10.31
C PHE A 200 -16.41 -26.51 11.41
N LYS A 201 -15.18 -27.02 11.21
CA LYS A 201 -14.04 -26.85 12.14
C LYS A 201 -12.73 -26.72 11.38
N ASP A 202 -11.64 -26.47 12.12
CA ASP A 202 -10.28 -26.51 11.61
C ASP A 202 -10.02 -27.84 10.89
N ALA A 203 -9.47 -27.78 9.68
CA ALA A 203 -9.17 -28.95 8.86
C ALA A 203 -8.10 -29.87 9.46
N ALA A 204 -7.27 -29.35 10.37
CA ALA A 204 -6.30 -30.13 11.14
C ALA A 204 -6.96 -31.28 11.93
N ASN A 205 -8.26 -31.15 12.26
CA ASN A 205 -9.06 -32.21 12.87
C ASN A 205 -9.08 -33.51 12.06
N HIS A 206 -8.96 -33.41 10.74
CA HIS A 206 -8.95 -34.54 9.82
C HIS A 206 -7.60 -34.65 9.09
N GLY A 207 -6.54 -34.09 9.67
CA GLY A 207 -5.17 -34.33 9.27
C GLY A 207 -4.62 -33.42 8.16
N ASP A 208 -5.43 -32.51 7.61
CA ASP A 208 -4.99 -31.61 6.55
C ASP A 208 -4.70 -30.22 7.09
N VAL A 209 -3.50 -29.73 6.79
CA VAL A 209 -3.00 -28.42 7.20
C VAL A 209 -2.50 -27.61 6.01
N ASN A 210 -2.49 -28.16 4.80
CA ASN A 210 -1.93 -27.50 3.63
C ASN A 210 -2.98 -27.44 2.52
N PRO A 211 -3.53 -26.25 2.21
CA PRO A 211 -4.64 -26.13 1.28
C PRO A 211 -4.24 -26.32 -0.19
N THR A 212 -2.95 -26.44 -0.51
CA THR A 212 -2.42 -26.33 -1.87
C THR A 212 -3.07 -27.30 -2.85
N VAL A 213 -3.18 -28.58 -2.50
CA VAL A 213 -3.78 -29.59 -3.40
C VAL A 213 -5.25 -29.29 -3.68
N LEU A 214 -6.03 -28.94 -2.65
CA LEU A 214 -7.45 -28.65 -2.83
C LEU A 214 -7.65 -27.31 -3.56
N ALA A 215 -6.87 -26.28 -3.24
CA ALA A 215 -6.91 -24.98 -3.90
C ALA A 215 -6.58 -25.10 -5.39
N ALA A 216 -5.51 -25.84 -5.75
CA ALA A 216 -5.15 -26.11 -7.14
C ALA A 216 -6.24 -26.89 -7.88
N ASN A 217 -6.85 -27.89 -7.23
CA ASN A 217 -7.98 -28.62 -7.81
C ASN A 217 -9.20 -27.73 -8.04
N GLN A 218 -9.55 -26.85 -7.10
CA GLN A 218 -10.67 -25.92 -7.26
C GLN A 218 -10.39 -24.88 -8.35
N ALA A 219 -9.16 -24.38 -8.42
CA ALA A 219 -8.72 -23.50 -9.50
C ALA A 219 -8.88 -24.17 -10.87
N ALA A 220 -8.37 -25.40 -11.02
CA ALA A 220 -8.37 -26.12 -12.29
C ALA A 220 -9.71 -26.74 -12.70
N LYS A 221 -10.63 -27.00 -11.78
CA LYS A 221 -11.92 -27.67 -12.08
C LYS A 221 -13.11 -26.73 -12.02
N THR A 222 -13.05 -25.71 -11.16
CA THR A 222 -14.21 -24.87 -10.83
C THR A 222 -14.03 -23.45 -11.33
N LEU A 223 -12.94 -22.79 -10.90
CA LEU A 223 -12.76 -21.36 -11.15
C LEU A 223 -12.28 -21.07 -12.58
N TRP A 224 -11.24 -21.77 -13.02
CA TRP A 224 -10.56 -21.50 -14.28
C TRP A 224 -10.16 -22.80 -15.03
N PRO A 225 -11.13 -23.58 -15.55
CA PRO A 225 -10.84 -24.87 -16.19
C PRO A 225 -9.92 -24.83 -17.42
N GLN A 226 -9.81 -23.66 -18.05
CA GLN A 226 -9.03 -23.46 -19.27
C GLN A 226 -7.78 -22.59 -19.06
N ALA A 227 -7.57 -22.06 -17.84
CA ALA A 227 -6.43 -21.20 -17.58
C ALA A 227 -5.18 -22.01 -17.23
N LYS A 228 -4.01 -21.44 -17.53
CA LYS A 228 -2.73 -22.00 -17.06
C LYS A 228 -2.42 -21.49 -15.66
N LEU A 229 -1.72 -22.27 -14.85
CA LEU A 229 -1.16 -21.79 -13.60
C LEU A 229 0.19 -21.12 -13.90
N GLY A 230 0.40 -19.92 -13.39
CA GLY A 230 1.67 -19.17 -13.50
C GLY A 230 2.51 -19.23 -12.23
N ALA A 231 1.88 -19.29 -11.07
CA ALA A 231 2.56 -19.44 -9.79
C ALA A 231 1.63 -20.03 -8.71
N ILE A 232 2.18 -20.89 -7.86
CA ILE A 232 1.59 -21.29 -6.59
C ILE A 232 2.63 -21.00 -5.52
N VAL A 233 2.37 -20.01 -4.68
CA VAL A 233 3.21 -19.68 -3.53
C VAL A 233 2.57 -20.32 -2.30
N ASN A 234 3.28 -21.23 -1.65
CA ASN A 234 2.83 -21.89 -0.44
C ASN A 234 3.70 -21.50 0.75
N LEU A 235 3.09 -20.85 1.74
CA LEU A 235 3.74 -20.36 2.94
C LEU A 235 3.51 -21.31 4.12
N GLY A 236 4.61 -21.82 4.69
CA GLY A 236 4.64 -22.60 5.92
C GLY A 236 4.74 -21.73 7.18
N GLN A 237 4.57 -22.37 8.33
CA GLN A 237 4.51 -21.72 9.66
C GLN A 237 5.72 -22.05 10.56
N GLY A 238 6.89 -22.39 9.99
CA GLY A 238 8.15 -22.56 10.72
C GLY A 238 8.24 -23.80 11.62
N LEU A 239 7.31 -24.76 11.45
CA LEU A 239 7.15 -25.93 12.33
C LEU A 239 8.37 -26.86 12.40
N LYS A 240 9.24 -26.85 11.39
CA LYS A 240 10.38 -27.76 11.30
C LYS A 240 11.57 -27.28 12.13
N ASP A 241 11.77 -25.97 12.19
CA ASP A 241 12.92 -25.35 12.86
C ASP A 241 12.74 -25.32 14.38
N ASP A 242 11.50 -25.35 14.86
CA ASP A 242 11.15 -25.32 16.29
C ASP A 242 11.13 -26.72 16.95
N VAL A 243 11.39 -27.80 16.20
CA VAL A 243 11.41 -29.17 16.76
C VAL A 243 12.85 -29.60 17.05
N PRO A 244 13.23 -29.78 18.33
CA PRO A 244 14.59 -30.20 18.67
C PRO A 244 14.91 -31.62 18.19
N ALA A 245 16.21 -31.86 17.98
CA ALA A 245 16.72 -33.16 17.57
C ALA A 245 16.37 -34.29 18.56
N LYS A 246 16.31 -33.98 19.86
CA LYS A 246 15.94 -34.92 20.92
C LYS A 246 14.50 -34.68 21.37
N LYS A 247 13.60 -35.59 20.99
CA LYS A 247 12.19 -35.54 21.38
C LYS A 247 12.00 -36.07 22.80
N PRO A 248 11.09 -35.50 23.61
CA PRO A 248 10.78 -36.03 24.93
C PRO A 248 10.16 -37.43 24.81
N SER A 249 10.50 -38.32 25.75
CA SER A 249 10.00 -39.70 25.76
C SER A 249 8.49 -39.79 26.06
N LYS A 250 7.95 -38.81 26.81
CA LYS A 250 6.53 -38.67 27.13
C LYS A 250 6.08 -37.22 26.92
N PRO A 251 5.78 -36.82 25.67
CA PRO A 251 5.32 -35.46 25.39
C PRO A 251 3.94 -35.20 26.01
N ASP A 252 3.74 -33.98 26.52
CA ASP A 252 2.43 -33.49 26.95
C ASP A 252 1.50 -33.22 25.74
N VAL A 253 0.26 -32.81 25.98
CA VAL A 253 -0.72 -32.57 24.91
C VAL A 253 -0.24 -31.47 23.96
N TYR A 254 0.33 -30.41 24.53
CA TYR A 254 0.86 -29.27 23.79
C TYR A 254 1.98 -29.70 22.82
N THR A 255 2.99 -30.40 23.34
CA THR A 255 4.13 -30.91 22.57
C THR A 255 3.70 -31.93 21.51
N LYS A 256 2.75 -32.82 21.85
CA LYS A 256 2.21 -33.80 20.90
C LYS A 256 1.59 -33.13 19.69
N GLU A 257 0.86 -32.03 19.88
CA GLU A 257 0.22 -31.37 18.76
C GLU A 257 1.22 -30.72 17.82
N ILE A 258 2.28 -30.10 18.34
CA ILE A 258 3.36 -29.58 17.49
C ILE A 258 3.99 -30.69 16.66
N LEU A 259 4.32 -31.82 17.29
CA LEU A 259 4.83 -33.00 16.57
C LEU A 259 3.88 -33.49 15.49
N ASN A 260 2.57 -33.48 15.74
CA ASN A 260 1.56 -33.89 14.77
C ASN A 260 1.47 -32.89 13.61
N LEU A 261 1.44 -31.59 13.90
CA LEU A 261 1.41 -30.54 12.88
C LEU A 261 2.66 -30.57 11.99
N THR A 262 3.85 -30.72 12.56
CA THR A 262 5.09 -30.88 11.79
C THR A 262 5.02 -32.08 10.85
N LYS A 263 4.54 -33.24 11.34
CA LYS A 263 4.35 -34.44 10.50
C LYS A 263 3.32 -34.23 9.40
N ARG A 264 2.18 -33.60 9.72
CA ARG A 264 1.09 -33.33 8.76
C ARG A 264 1.55 -32.36 7.67
N SER A 265 2.24 -31.27 8.04
CA SER A 265 2.76 -30.29 7.08
C SER A 265 3.78 -30.92 6.13
N GLU A 266 4.72 -31.73 6.64
CA GLU A 266 5.67 -32.47 5.80
C GLU A 266 4.96 -33.48 4.90
N SER A 267 4.02 -34.27 5.43
CA SER A 267 3.25 -35.22 4.62
C SER A 267 2.50 -34.52 3.50
N ALA A 268 1.82 -33.41 3.80
CA ALA A 268 1.04 -32.67 2.83
C ALA A 268 1.94 -32.01 1.76
N TYR A 269 3.12 -31.52 2.14
CA TYR A 269 4.14 -31.06 1.19
C TYR A 269 4.57 -32.19 0.24
N GLN A 270 4.84 -33.39 0.76
CA GLN A 270 5.16 -34.56 -0.08
C GLN A 270 3.99 -34.93 -1.01
N ASP A 271 2.75 -34.80 -0.55
CA ASP A 271 1.56 -35.06 -1.35
C ASP A 271 1.40 -34.05 -2.49
N VAL A 272 1.77 -32.77 -2.29
CA VAL A 272 1.85 -31.78 -3.37
C VAL A 272 2.85 -32.22 -4.44
N LEU A 273 4.05 -32.65 -4.04
CA LEU A 273 5.10 -33.09 -4.97
C LEU A 273 4.75 -34.37 -5.74
N LYS A 274 3.92 -35.24 -5.16
CA LYS A 274 3.46 -36.50 -5.78
C LYS A 274 2.19 -36.34 -6.61
N ASN A 275 1.48 -35.22 -6.50
CA ASN A 275 0.19 -35.04 -7.14
C ASN A 275 0.32 -34.99 -8.68
N ASN A 276 -0.78 -35.28 -9.38
CA ASN A 276 -0.86 -35.29 -10.85
C ASN A 276 -0.51 -33.93 -11.50
N PHE A 277 -0.52 -32.86 -10.72
CA PHE A 277 -0.07 -31.53 -11.17
C PHE A 277 1.45 -31.40 -11.25
N LYS A 278 2.26 -32.38 -10.84
CA LYS A 278 3.74 -32.29 -10.84
C LYS A 278 4.33 -31.69 -12.14
N LYS A 279 3.88 -32.14 -13.31
CA LYS A 279 4.32 -31.60 -14.62
C LYS A 279 3.94 -30.13 -14.87
N GLN A 280 2.88 -29.63 -14.24
CA GLN A 280 2.46 -28.22 -14.28
C GLN A 280 3.08 -27.39 -13.15
N LEU A 281 3.63 -28.03 -12.11
CA LEU A 281 4.14 -27.39 -10.89
C LEU A 281 5.67 -27.20 -10.88
N GLU A 282 6.43 -27.96 -11.67
CA GLU A 282 7.92 -27.96 -11.63
C GLU A 282 8.54 -26.56 -11.76
N ASP A 283 7.90 -25.67 -12.53
CA ASP A 283 8.31 -24.26 -12.65
C ASP A 283 7.37 -23.26 -11.95
N CYS A 284 6.26 -23.69 -11.36
CA CYS A 284 5.24 -22.77 -10.83
C CYS A 284 5.11 -22.84 -9.30
N TYR A 285 5.54 -23.92 -8.66
CA TYR A 285 5.35 -24.13 -7.22
C TYR A 285 6.54 -23.62 -6.41
N HIS A 286 6.25 -22.78 -5.43
CA HIS A 286 7.22 -22.16 -4.54
C HIS A 286 6.80 -22.39 -3.09
N ARG A 287 7.53 -23.24 -2.37
CA ARG A 287 7.34 -23.44 -0.93
C ARG A 287 8.32 -22.57 -0.16
N ILE A 288 7.80 -21.69 0.68
CA ILE A 288 8.59 -20.88 1.61
C ILE A 288 8.16 -21.21 3.03
N ASP A 289 9.11 -21.52 3.90
CA ASP A 289 8.85 -21.85 5.30
C ASP A 289 9.88 -21.12 6.18
N PRO A 290 9.53 -19.94 6.75
CA PRO A 290 10.50 -19.11 7.46
C PRO A 290 10.73 -19.60 8.90
N PRO A 291 11.98 -19.54 9.41
CA PRO A 291 12.26 -19.82 10.81
C PRO A 291 11.73 -18.67 11.68
N LEU A 292 10.91 -18.99 12.68
CA LEU A 292 10.29 -17.98 13.56
C LEU A 292 11.21 -17.60 14.72
N GLY A 293 11.99 -18.56 15.23
CA GLY A 293 12.88 -18.38 16.38
C GLY A 293 12.13 -17.96 17.65
N ILE A 294 10.98 -18.59 17.89
CA ILE A 294 10.09 -18.32 19.05
C ILE A 294 10.27 -19.31 20.20
N GLY A 295 11.22 -20.25 20.06
CA GLY A 295 11.52 -21.27 21.05
C GLY A 295 10.99 -22.64 20.67
N GLU A 296 11.56 -23.66 21.29
CA GLU A 296 11.11 -25.04 21.08
C GLU A 296 9.68 -25.20 21.56
N TRP A 297 8.89 -25.97 20.80
CA TRP A 297 7.55 -26.34 21.20
C TRP A 297 6.62 -25.14 21.50
N GLU A 298 6.58 -24.10 20.66
CA GLU A 298 5.60 -23.01 20.76
C GLU A 298 4.50 -23.16 19.70
N LEU A 299 3.23 -22.89 20.02
CA LEU A 299 2.09 -22.94 19.09
C LEU A 299 1.58 -21.55 18.70
N VAL A 300 1.97 -20.50 19.42
CA VAL A 300 1.41 -19.15 19.31
C VAL A 300 2.55 -18.13 19.20
N ASP A 301 2.69 -17.49 18.04
CA ASP A 301 3.85 -16.64 17.75
C ASP A 301 3.75 -15.22 18.34
N ILE A 302 2.54 -14.73 18.63
CA ILE A 302 2.30 -13.37 19.14
C ILE A 302 2.86 -13.14 20.54
N PHE A 303 3.20 -14.21 21.27
CA PHE A 303 3.85 -14.11 22.58
C PHE A 303 5.32 -13.71 22.48
N SER A 304 5.91 -13.80 21.28
CA SER A 304 7.32 -13.48 21.06
C SER A 304 7.48 -12.21 20.23
N SER A 305 8.28 -11.28 20.74
CA SER A 305 8.73 -10.11 19.97
C SER A 305 9.84 -10.44 18.97
N ALA A 306 10.42 -11.65 19.00
CA ALA A 306 11.59 -12.01 18.20
C ALA A 306 11.26 -12.40 16.75
N VAL A 307 10.01 -12.79 16.46
CA VAL A 307 9.58 -13.29 15.14
C VAL A 307 9.99 -12.35 14.02
N GLU A 308 9.71 -11.05 14.17
CA GLU A 308 9.96 -10.06 13.13
C GLU A 308 11.45 -9.94 12.81
N ALA A 309 12.29 -9.81 13.84
CA ALA A 309 13.72 -9.68 13.66
C ALA A 309 14.33 -10.93 13.03
N ASN A 310 13.89 -12.11 13.45
CA ASN A 310 14.37 -13.39 12.94
C ASN A 310 13.98 -13.60 11.47
N VAL A 311 12.72 -13.38 11.12
CA VAL A 311 12.23 -13.55 9.75
C VAL A 311 12.85 -12.51 8.83
N LYS A 312 13.01 -11.25 9.27
CA LYS A 312 13.71 -10.21 8.49
C LYS A 312 15.17 -10.55 8.24
N LYS A 313 15.87 -11.07 9.26
CA LYS A 313 17.26 -11.53 9.11
C LYS A 313 17.34 -12.67 8.10
N TRP A 314 16.46 -13.66 8.22
CA TRP A 314 16.41 -14.79 7.29
C TRP A 314 16.08 -14.34 5.87
N LEU A 315 15.14 -13.41 5.69
CA LEU A 315 14.75 -12.87 4.37
C LEU A 315 15.91 -12.18 3.64
N ALA A 316 16.90 -11.62 4.34
CA ALA A 316 18.08 -11.04 3.72
C ALA A 316 18.85 -12.07 2.87
N ASP A 317 18.84 -13.35 3.28
CA ASP A 317 19.46 -14.46 2.58
C ASP A 317 18.55 -15.06 1.48
N GLN A 318 17.27 -14.66 1.41
CA GLN A 318 16.27 -15.20 0.49
C GLN A 318 15.92 -14.26 -0.68
N THR A 319 16.64 -13.14 -0.80
CA THR A 319 16.37 -12.10 -1.81
C THR A 319 16.19 -12.66 -3.22
N GLY A 320 17.03 -13.61 -3.65
CA GLY A 320 16.92 -14.23 -4.98
C GLY A 320 15.61 -15.02 -5.20
N GLU A 321 15.14 -15.76 -4.20
CA GLU A 321 13.87 -16.51 -4.31
C GLU A 321 12.67 -15.57 -4.24
N ILE A 322 12.71 -14.53 -3.39
CA ILE A 322 11.68 -13.49 -3.32
C ILE A 322 11.56 -12.73 -4.65
N ASP A 323 12.69 -12.35 -5.25
CA ASP A 323 12.76 -11.68 -6.55
C ASP A 323 12.15 -12.55 -7.65
N LYS A 324 12.51 -13.85 -7.68
CA LYS A 324 11.98 -14.84 -8.62
C LYS A 324 10.48 -15.00 -8.48
N ILE A 325 9.96 -15.12 -7.25
CA ILE A 325 8.54 -15.25 -6.99
C ILE A 325 7.80 -13.98 -7.40
N ALA A 326 8.24 -12.82 -6.91
CA ALA A 326 7.62 -11.54 -7.21
C ALA A 326 7.55 -11.27 -8.73
N GLY A 327 8.60 -11.62 -9.48
CA GLY A 327 8.62 -11.50 -10.94
C GLY A 327 7.57 -12.35 -11.66
N LYS A 328 7.11 -13.47 -11.07
CA LYS A 328 6.01 -14.29 -11.62
C LYS A 328 4.62 -13.81 -11.20
N LEU A 329 4.54 -13.12 -10.06
CA LEU A 329 3.29 -12.61 -9.51
C LEU A 329 2.88 -11.28 -10.13
N VAL A 330 3.86 -10.46 -10.49
CA VAL A 330 3.60 -9.29 -11.32
C VAL A 330 3.20 -9.79 -12.70
N LYS A 331 2.03 -9.36 -13.16
CA LYS A 331 1.64 -9.52 -14.56
C LYS A 331 2.80 -8.97 -15.40
N LEU A 332 3.51 -9.81 -16.17
CA LEU A 332 4.17 -9.38 -17.40
C LEU A 332 3.06 -9.02 -18.41
N VAL A 333 2.28 -8.01 -18.06
CA VAL A 333 1.67 -7.14 -19.04
C VAL A 333 2.78 -6.14 -19.28
N GLU A 334 3.25 -6.00 -20.54
CA GLU A 334 3.86 -4.73 -20.94
C GLU A 334 3.02 -3.65 -20.29
N PRO A 335 3.59 -2.84 -19.39
CA PRO A 335 2.87 -2.21 -18.30
C PRO A 335 1.44 -1.88 -18.72
N GLU A 336 0.46 -2.68 -18.27
CA GLU A 336 -0.87 -2.14 -18.10
C GLU A 336 -0.68 -1.26 -16.88
N ILE A 337 -0.14 -0.08 -17.18
CA ILE A 337 -0.72 1.17 -16.77
C ILE A 337 -2.21 0.86 -16.61
N LEU A 338 -2.68 0.56 -15.39
CA LEU A 338 -4.01 1.04 -15.01
C LEU A 338 -3.95 2.48 -15.49
N PRO A 339 -4.66 2.89 -16.56
CA PRO A 339 -4.50 4.23 -17.10
C PRO A 339 -4.66 5.12 -15.87
N PRO A 340 -3.60 5.86 -15.44
CA PRO A 340 -3.79 6.87 -14.41
C PRO A 340 -4.96 7.64 -14.96
N PRO A 341 -6.05 7.74 -14.18
CA PRO A 341 -7.40 7.99 -14.69
C PRO A 341 -7.27 8.96 -15.84
N LYS A 342 -7.41 8.47 -17.10
CA LYS A 342 -6.83 9.10 -18.32
C LYS A 342 -6.68 10.58 -18.02
N ASN A 343 -5.48 11.09 -17.73
CA ASN A 343 -5.40 12.50 -17.35
C ASN A 343 -6.06 13.23 -18.53
N PRO A 344 -7.24 13.85 -18.36
CA PRO A 344 -7.99 14.41 -19.49
C PRO A 344 -7.16 15.49 -20.21
N ASN A 345 -6.10 15.92 -19.53
CA ASN A 345 -5.16 16.95 -19.89
C ASN A 345 -3.79 16.40 -20.35
N ASN A 346 -3.62 15.07 -20.57
CA ASN A 346 -2.42 14.49 -21.18
C ASN A 346 -2.33 14.78 -22.69
N LYS A 347 -2.49 16.06 -23.04
CA LYS A 347 -2.42 16.54 -24.42
C LYS A 347 -0.96 16.86 -24.72
N LYS A 348 -0.53 16.52 -25.93
CA LYS A 348 0.75 16.98 -26.45
C LYS A 348 0.75 18.51 -26.46
N PRO A 349 1.78 19.18 -25.90
CA PRO A 349 1.93 20.62 -26.02
C PRO A 349 1.85 21.08 -27.49
N PRO A 350 1.22 22.24 -27.77
CA PRO A 350 1.33 22.85 -29.10
C PRO A 350 2.80 23.17 -29.43
N PRO A 351 3.12 23.40 -30.71
CA PRO A 351 4.43 23.90 -31.12
C PRO A 351 4.80 25.18 -30.34
N PRO A 352 6.09 25.38 -30.02
CA PRO A 352 6.53 26.57 -29.32
C PRO A 352 6.24 27.85 -30.13
N PRO A 353 6.04 29.01 -29.46
CA PRO A 353 5.96 30.30 -30.14
C PRO A 353 7.15 30.56 -31.06
N GLU A 354 6.93 31.29 -32.15
CA GLU A 354 8.01 31.62 -33.09
C GLU A 354 9.14 32.39 -32.39
N GLY A 355 10.39 32.00 -32.70
CA GLY A 355 11.58 32.61 -32.10
C GLY A 355 11.94 32.11 -30.70
N THR A 356 11.20 31.14 -30.13
CA THR A 356 11.56 30.48 -28.86
C THR A 356 12.89 29.74 -28.99
N HIS A 357 13.76 29.83 -27.97
CA HIS A 357 15.00 29.06 -27.90
C HIS A 357 14.73 27.54 -27.88
N ASP A 358 15.60 26.71 -28.49
CA ASP A 358 15.48 25.23 -28.45
C ASP A 358 15.45 24.75 -26.98
N PRO A 359 14.29 24.31 -26.45
CA PRO A 359 14.15 24.05 -25.04
C PRO A 359 14.66 22.65 -24.70
N ASN A 360 14.73 22.38 -23.40
CA ASN A 360 14.78 21.01 -22.92
C ASN A 360 13.60 20.21 -23.53
N PRO A 361 13.83 19.02 -24.12
CA PRO A 361 12.78 18.22 -24.75
C PRO A 361 11.54 18.00 -23.86
N LEU A 362 11.75 17.94 -22.54
CA LEU A 362 10.69 17.75 -21.55
C LEU A 362 9.60 18.85 -21.60
N CYS A 363 9.93 20.06 -22.07
CA CYS A 363 8.96 21.15 -22.26
C CYS A 363 7.96 20.90 -23.40
N THR A 364 8.27 19.96 -24.29
CA THR A 364 7.47 19.63 -25.49
C THR A 364 6.78 18.27 -25.40
N LEU A 365 7.10 17.50 -24.36
CA LEU A 365 6.45 16.23 -24.07
C LEU A 365 5.16 16.44 -23.27
N PRO A 366 4.21 15.51 -23.33
CA PRO A 366 3.06 15.51 -22.43
C PRO A 366 3.49 15.42 -20.95
N ARG A 367 2.61 15.85 -20.03
CA ARG A 367 2.94 15.81 -18.59
C ARG A 367 3.11 14.35 -18.15
N PRO A 368 4.07 14.04 -17.25
CA PRO A 368 4.28 12.68 -16.77
C PRO A 368 3.04 12.08 -16.12
N GLU A 369 2.81 10.81 -16.43
CA GLU A 369 1.71 10.01 -15.90
C GLU A 369 2.02 9.38 -14.53
N THR A 370 3.30 9.33 -14.15
CA THR A 370 3.74 8.72 -12.89
C THR A 370 4.57 9.69 -12.06
N LEU A 371 4.49 9.54 -10.73
CA LEU A 371 5.27 10.35 -9.79
C LEU A 371 6.77 10.19 -10.05
N PHE A 372 7.25 8.97 -10.32
CA PHE A 372 8.66 8.71 -10.65
C PHE A 372 9.17 9.61 -11.79
N HIS A 373 8.49 9.62 -12.94
CA HIS A 373 8.91 10.46 -14.06
C HIS A 373 8.75 11.94 -13.76
N TYR A 374 7.70 12.34 -13.03
CA TYR A 374 7.55 13.72 -12.58
C TYR A 374 8.74 14.20 -11.74
N LEU A 375 9.17 13.39 -10.76
CA LEU A 375 10.34 13.68 -9.93
C LEU A 375 11.65 13.74 -10.73
N GLN A 376 11.79 12.92 -11.77
CA GLN A 376 12.97 12.91 -12.62
C GLN A 376 13.00 14.06 -13.64
N TYR A 377 11.83 14.50 -14.13
CA TYR A 377 11.72 15.43 -15.26
C TYR A 377 11.68 16.89 -14.85
N TYR A 378 11.25 17.20 -13.63
CA TYR A 378 11.08 18.57 -13.16
C TYR A 378 12.04 18.92 -12.04
N ASN A 379 12.43 20.19 -12.00
CA ASN A 379 12.92 20.83 -10.78
C ASN A 379 11.70 21.22 -9.94
N ILE A 380 11.44 20.51 -8.85
CA ILE A 380 10.20 20.65 -8.08
C ILE A 380 10.49 21.51 -6.85
N ILE A 381 9.69 22.55 -6.65
CA ILE A 381 9.84 23.46 -5.50
C ILE A 381 8.50 23.49 -4.76
N PHE A 382 8.44 22.81 -3.62
CA PHE A 382 7.33 22.95 -2.69
C PHE A 382 7.54 24.22 -1.85
N ILE A 383 6.57 25.13 -1.90
CA ILE A 383 6.51 26.31 -1.04
C ILE A 383 5.41 26.05 -0.03
N ILE A 384 5.76 26.05 1.26
CA ILE A 384 4.82 25.78 2.35
C ILE A 384 4.48 27.09 3.06
N ASP A 385 3.20 27.35 3.22
CA ASP A 385 2.71 28.44 4.04
C ASP A 385 3.05 28.19 5.51
N ASP A 386 3.88 29.06 6.07
CA ASP A 386 4.27 29.06 7.48
C ASP A 386 3.68 30.26 8.25
N SER A 387 2.58 30.85 7.74
CA SER A 387 1.83 31.90 8.42
C SER A 387 1.07 31.40 9.64
N THR A 388 0.67 32.31 10.53
CA THR A 388 -0.05 31.98 11.77
C THR A 388 -1.37 31.23 11.51
N SER A 389 -2.06 31.47 10.39
CA SER A 389 -3.34 30.82 10.07
C SER A 389 -3.23 29.29 9.96
N MET A 390 -2.07 28.80 9.53
CA MET A 390 -1.78 27.37 9.35
C MET A 390 -1.81 26.54 10.63
N THR A 391 -1.74 27.17 11.81
CA THR A 391 -1.89 26.48 13.10
C THR A 391 -3.07 27.01 13.92
N TYR A 392 -3.48 28.26 13.69
CA TYR A 392 -4.53 28.90 14.48
C TYR A 392 -5.93 28.35 14.19
N TYR A 393 -6.24 28.05 12.91
CA TYR A 393 -7.59 27.61 12.50
C TYR A 393 -7.74 26.09 12.38
N GLY A 394 -6.81 25.32 12.95
CA GLY A 394 -6.82 23.85 12.92
C GLY A 394 -5.48 23.25 12.49
N PRO A 395 -5.44 21.94 12.23
CA PRO A 395 -4.20 21.20 11.97
C PRO A 395 -3.70 21.34 10.52
N ARG A 396 -3.77 22.55 9.95
CA ARG A 396 -3.44 22.81 8.53
C ARG A 396 -1.93 22.66 8.27
N TRP A 397 -1.10 23.01 9.25
CA TRP A 397 0.34 22.79 9.26
C TRP A 397 0.70 21.31 9.27
N GLU A 398 0.03 20.52 10.12
CA GLU A 398 0.18 19.06 10.15
C GLU A 398 -0.33 18.43 8.86
N GLU A 399 -1.46 18.88 8.31
CA GLU A 399 -1.99 18.42 7.02
C GLU A 399 -0.96 18.60 5.90
N ALA A 400 -0.36 19.80 5.77
CA ALA A 400 0.70 20.06 4.80
C ALA A 400 1.91 19.13 5.00
N ARG A 401 2.32 18.90 6.25
CA ARG A 401 3.43 18.02 6.60
C ARG A 401 3.15 16.59 6.17
N GLU A 402 2.04 16.02 6.64
CA GLU A 402 1.69 14.62 6.42
C GLU A 402 1.49 14.33 4.93
N ALA A 403 0.92 15.27 4.16
CA ALA A 403 0.77 15.16 2.72
C ALA A 403 2.11 14.97 1.98
N LEU A 404 3.17 15.62 2.48
CA LEU A 404 4.50 15.63 1.85
C LEU A 404 5.37 14.43 2.24
N LEU A 405 5.15 13.81 3.40
CA LEU A 405 6.03 12.75 3.91
C LEU A 405 6.23 11.60 2.90
N PRO A 406 5.17 11.02 2.30
CA PRO A 406 5.36 9.90 1.38
C PRO A 406 6.02 10.32 0.07
N ILE A 407 5.79 11.55 -0.40
CA ILE A 407 6.41 12.08 -1.62
C ILE A 407 7.91 12.27 -1.40
N ALA A 408 8.31 12.84 -0.26
CA ALA A 408 9.72 13.02 0.08
C ALA A 408 10.44 11.68 0.31
N GLN A 409 9.76 10.71 0.94
CA GLN A 409 10.30 9.37 1.13
C GLN A 409 10.50 8.66 -0.21
N PHE A 410 9.49 8.70 -1.09
CA PHE A 410 9.57 8.13 -2.42
C PHE A 410 10.67 8.78 -3.26
N ALA A 411 10.79 10.11 -3.22
CA ALA A 411 11.86 10.83 -3.90
C ALA A 411 13.26 10.36 -3.50
N TYR A 412 13.46 10.18 -2.19
CA TYR A 412 14.72 9.67 -1.66
C TYR A 412 15.02 8.24 -2.13
N GLU A 413 14.03 7.35 -2.06
CA GLU A 413 14.15 5.95 -2.51
C GLU A 413 14.48 5.85 -4.00
N GLN A 414 14.00 6.80 -4.81
CA GLN A 414 14.26 6.88 -6.25
C GLN A 414 15.52 7.69 -6.60
N GLY A 415 16.27 8.17 -5.60
CA GLY A 415 17.49 8.97 -5.81
C GLY A 415 17.25 10.31 -6.51
N ALA A 416 16.05 10.90 -6.37
CA ALA A 416 15.75 12.21 -6.94
C ALA A 416 16.42 13.33 -6.12
N ASP A 417 17.19 14.18 -6.78
CA ASP A 417 17.90 15.33 -6.19
C ASP A 417 17.24 16.69 -6.55
N THR A 418 16.16 16.65 -7.31
CA THR A 418 15.49 17.81 -7.93
C THR A 418 14.38 18.43 -7.09
N ILE A 419 14.11 17.90 -5.89
CA ILE A 419 13.03 18.39 -5.03
C ILE A 419 13.57 19.31 -3.94
N GLU A 420 13.00 20.49 -3.87
CA GLU A 420 13.29 21.53 -2.89
C GLU A 420 12.03 21.86 -2.08
N MET A 421 12.21 22.12 -0.79
CA MET A 421 11.16 22.62 0.11
C MET A 421 11.59 23.98 0.68
N ARG A 422 10.71 24.97 0.50
CA ARG A 422 10.83 26.35 0.97
C ARG A 422 9.58 26.75 1.75
N PHE A 423 9.64 27.90 2.40
CA PHE A 423 8.54 28.46 3.18
C PHE A 423 8.24 29.89 2.72
N LEU A 424 7.04 30.40 3.00
CA LEU A 424 6.69 31.78 2.65
C LEU A 424 7.58 32.78 3.39
N ASN A 425 7.70 32.62 4.70
CA ASN A 425 8.36 33.58 5.58
C ASN A 425 9.75 33.12 6.02
N SER A 426 9.90 31.84 6.41
CA SER A 426 11.16 31.31 6.90
C SER A 426 12.23 31.26 5.80
N PRO A 427 13.48 31.69 6.07
CA PRO A 427 14.57 31.62 5.11
C PRO A 427 15.13 30.20 4.94
N GLN A 428 14.58 29.21 5.66
CA GLN A 428 15.04 27.83 5.58
C GLN A 428 14.77 27.22 4.21
N ILE A 429 15.79 26.60 3.65
CA ILE A 429 15.71 25.87 2.39
C ILE A 429 16.16 24.43 2.62
N CYS A 430 15.31 23.47 2.28
CA CYS A 430 15.68 22.06 2.26
C CYS A 430 15.87 21.62 0.81
N LYS A 431 17.13 21.58 0.36
CA LYS A 431 17.50 21.10 -0.99
C LYS A 431 17.63 19.59 -1.00
N ALA A 432 17.20 18.96 -2.10
CA ALA A 432 17.22 17.52 -2.31
C ALA A 432 16.61 16.79 -1.12
N LEU A 433 15.28 16.89 -0.93
CA LEU A 433 14.55 16.22 0.14
C LEU A 433 14.98 14.74 0.29
N LYS A 434 15.73 14.43 1.37
CA LYS A 434 16.45 13.14 1.53
C LYS A 434 15.72 12.09 2.35
N SER A 435 14.54 12.37 2.90
CA SER A 435 13.72 11.40 3.66
C SER A 435 12.49 12.06 4.25
N ALA A 436 11.49 11.24 4.62
CA ALA A 436 10.39 11.68 5.49
C ALA A 436 10.91 12.32 6.79
N ALA A 437 11.96 11.75 7.40
CA ALA A 437 12.54 12.29 8.63
C ALA A 437 13.06 13.73 8.47
N SER A 438 13.69 14.05 7.34
CA SER A 438 14.17 15.41 7.06
C SER A 438 13.05 16.44 6.90
N VAL A 439 11.89 16.02 6.37
CA VAL A 439 10.68 16.85 6.31
C VAL A 439 10.18 17.14 7.72
N VAL A 440 9.98 16.09 8.54
CA VAL A 440 9.50 16.25 9.93
C VAL A 440 10.41 17.20 10.71
N GLN A 441 11.73 16.99 10.66
CA GLN A 441 12.70 17.85 11.35
C GLN A 441 12.64 19.31 10.87
N THR A 442 12.39 19.54 9.58
CA THR A 442 12.30 20.89 9.04
C THR A 442 11.01 21.57 9.49
N PHE A 443 9.88 20.87 9.45
CA PHE A 443 8.60 21.36 9.97
C PHE A 443 8.68 21.69 11.47
N ASP A 444 9.35 20.83 12.25
CA ASP A 444 9.56 21.04 13.68
C ASP A 444 10.45 22.25 14.00
N ARG A 445 11.34 22.62 13.07
CA ARG A 445 12.23 23.79 13.20
C ARG A 445 11.55 25.09 12.77
N VAL A 446 10.75 25.07 11.71
CA VAL A 446 10.15 26.29 11.15
C VAL A 446 8.95 26.77 11.96
N LYS A 447 8.05 25.86 12.36
CA LYS A 447 6.85 26.07 13.19
C LYS A 447 6.18 27.46 13.09
N PRO A 448 5.01 27.57 12.43
CA PRO A 448 4.22 28.79 12.44
C PRO A 448 3.92 29.24 13.86
N ASN A 449 3.90 30.55 14.12
CA ASN A 449 3.56 31.05 15.44
C ASN A 449 2.09 30.73 15.79
N PRO A 450 1.80 29.93 16.83
CA PRO A 450 0.44 29.49 17.15
C PRO A 450 -0.38 30.53 17.93
N LEU A 451 0.23 31.61 18.43
CA LEU A 451 -0.44 32.61 19.27
C LEU A 451 -0.40 34.01 18.65
N PRO A 452 -1.55 34.57 18.22
CA PRO A 452 -1.63 35.95 17.78
C PRO A 452 -1.72 36.88 19.00
N LEU A 453 -0.57 37.29 19.55
CA LEU A 453 -0.52 38.59 20.22
C LEU A 453 -0.54 39.64 19.11
N TYR A 454 -1.29 40.74 19.29
CA TYR A 454 -1.58 41.76 18.25
C TYR A 454 -0.36 42.29 17.46
N HIS A 455 0.87 42.06 17.92
CA HIS A 455 2.12 42.46 17.29
C HIS A 455 2.97 41.32 16.66
N ASN A 456 2.57 40.04 16.79
CA ASN A 456 3.38 38.87 16.34
C ASN A 456 2.65 37.94 15.33
N ILE A 457 1.67 38.45 14.58
CA ILE A 457 1.00 37.67 13.52
C ILE A 457 1.96 37.50 12.35
N GLN A 458 2.30 36.26 12.03
CA GLN A 458 3.08 35.93 10.84
C GLN A 458 2.15 35.90 9.63
N ARG A 459 2.40 36.78 8.67
CA ARG A 459 1.55 37.04 7.49
C ARG A 459 1.82 36.07 6.33
N THR A 460 0.94 36.08 5.33
CA THR A 460 0.98 35.21 4.16
C THR A 460 1.61 35.95 2.97
N TYR A 461 2.93 36.18 3.02
CA TYR A 461 3.70 36.90 1.97
C TYR A 461 3.97 36.03 0.72
N THR A 462 2.91 35.69 0.00
CA THR A 462 2.95 34.83 -1.18
C THR A 462 3.73 35.47 -2.33
N GLY A 463 3.47 36.74 -2.63
CA GLY A 463 4.11 37.47 -3.71
C GLY A 463 5.61 37.61 -3.51
N ALA A 464 6.05 38.00 -2.32
CA ALA A 464 7.47 38.13 -1.99
C ALA A 464 8.22 36.79 -2.13
N CYS A 465 7.62 35.69 -1.67
CA CYS A 465 8.25 34.37 -1.80
C CYS A 465 8.30 33.90 -3.27
N LEU A 466 7.19 34.02 -4.00
CA LEU A 466 7.15 33.71 -5.43
C LEU A 466 8.16 34.54 -6.21
N GLN A 467 8.33 35.83 -5.89
CA GLN A 467 9.30 36.69 -6.57
C GLN A 467 10.73 36.16 -6.43
N ARG A 468 11.13 35.71 -5.23
CA ARG A 468 12.45 35.11 -5.00
C ARG A 468 12.61 33.83 -5.84
N VAL A 469 11.66 32.90 -5.75
CA VAL A 469 11.72 31.60 -6.45
C VAL A 469 11.72 31.77 -7.96
N LEU A 470 10.86 32.64 -8.50
CA LEU A 470 10.76 32.92 -9.93
C LEU A 470 12.01 33.63 -10.45
N ASN A 471 12.58 34.57 -9.69
CA ASN A 471 13.82 35.24 -10.09
C ASN A 471 15.00 34.27 -10.17
N GLU A 472 15.08 33.30 -9.26
CA GLU A 472 16.10 32.25 -9.32
C GLU A 472 15.90 31.32 -10.52
N ALA A 473 14.67 30.85 -10.76
CA ALA A 473 14.36 29.96 -11.87
C ALA A 473 14.58 30.63 -13.24
N LEU A 474 14.05 31.84 -13.42
CA LEU A 474 14.21 32.61 -14.67
C LEU A 474 15.65 33.09 -14.84
N GLY A 475 16.35 33.43 -13.75
CA GLY A 475 17.77 33.78 -13.80
C GLY A 475 18.65 32.66 -14.36
N GLN A 476 18.33 31.40 -14.06
CA GLN A 476 19.04 30.25 -14.65
C GLN A 476 18.83 30.14 -16.17
N LEU A 477 17.60 30.40 -16.65
CA LEU A 477 17.28 30.38 -18.08
C LEU A 477 17.93 31.54 -18.81
N ASP A 478 17.81 32.75 -18.27
CA ASP A 478 18.40 33.98 -18.81
C ASP A 478 19.92 33.83 -18.97
N ALA A 479 20.60 33.30 -17.94
CA ALA A 479 22.05 33.10 -17.96
C ALA A 479 22.51 32.04 -18.97
N ALA A 480 21.62 31.14 -19.39
CA ALA A 480 21.92 30.10 -20.37
C ALA A 480 21.64 30.53 -21.83
N ILE A 481 21.07 31.73 -22.05
CA ILE A 481 20.87 32.29 -23.39
C ILE A 481 22.23 32.39 -24.11
N GLY A 482 22.27 31.92 -25.36
CA GLY A 482 23.51 31.87 -26.16
C GLY A 482 24.35 30.61 -25.94
N ASN A 483 23.99 29.73 -25.00
CA ASN A 483 24.61 28.42 -24.82
C ASN A 483 23.55 27.29 -24.92
N PRO A 484 23.28 26.77 -26.13
CA PRO A 484 22.23 25.78 -26.35
C PRO A 484 22.38 24.50 -25.52
N ALA A 485 23.61 24.05 -25.27
CA ALA A 485 23.86 22.84 -24.49
C ALA A 485 23.45 23.02 -23.02
N VAL A 486 23.79 24.16 -22.43
CA VAL A 486 23.40 24.49 -21.04
C VAL A 486 21.90 24.75 -20.96
N TYR A 487 21.34 25.52 -21.89
CA TYR A 487 19.92 25.85 -21.92
C TYR A 487 19.03 24.60 -22.00
N LYS A 488 19.39 23.65 -22.87
CA LYS A 488 18.68 22.38 -23.07
C LYS A 488 18.81 21.43 -21.89
N ALA A 489 19.85 21.56 -21.07
CA ALA A 489 20.05 20.75 -19.88
C ALA A 489 19.18 21.21 -18.69
N ILE A 490 18.72 22.47 -18.67
CA ILE A 490 17.85 22.98 -17.60
C ILE A 490 16.50 22.27 -17.67
N LYS A 491 16.13 21.57 -16.61
CA LYS A 491 14.81 20.94 -16.47
C LYS A 491 13.74 21.99 -16.20
N PRO A 492 12.49 21.79 -16.66
CA PRO A 492 11.38 22.69 -16.32
C PRO A 492 11.12 22.73 -14.81
N PHE A 493 10.74 23.91 -14.31
CA PHE A 493 10.41 24.18 -12.91
C PHE A 493 8.92 23.96 -12.64
N SER A 494 8.61 23.17 -11.61
CA SER A 494 7.25 23.01 -11.10
C SER A 494 7.18 23.49 -9.66
N ILE A 495 6.58 24.67 -9.49
CA ILE A 495 6.41 25.34 -8.21
C ILE A 495 5.04 24.94 -7.66
N VAL A 496 5.01 24.38 -6.45
CA VAL A 496 3.79 23.91 -5.80
C VAL A 496 3.65 24.63 -4.46
N LEU A 497 2.67 25.52 -4.35
CA LEU A 497 2.38 26.29 -3.15
C LEU A 497 1.27 25.59 -2.35
N LEU A 498 1.56 25.19 -1.11
CA LEU A 498 0.57 24.68 -0.15
C LEU A 498 0.24 25.82 0.82
N THR A 499 -0.98 26.35 0.77
CA THR A 499 -1.41 27.52 1.57
C THR A 499 -2.86 27.39 1.98
N ASP A 500 -3.22 27.94 3.13
CA ASP A 500 -4.60 27.93 3.62
C ASP A 500 -5.40 29.19 3.31
N GLY A 501 -4.75 30.21 2.77
CA GLY A 501 -5.23 31.56 2.91
C GLY A 501 -5.04 32.42 1.68
N ASP A 502 -5.48 33.66 1.86
CA ASP A 502 -5.20 34.75 0.94
C ASP A 502 -3.85 35.40 1.21
N ALA A 503 -3.23 35.96 0.17
CA ALA A 503 -1.96 36.67 0.31
C ALA A 503 -2.12 38.05 0.97
N ASP A 504 -1.19 38.40 1.87
CA ASP A 504 -1.10 39.74 2.47
C ASP A 504 -0.34 40.77 1.60
N ASP A 505 0.15 40.33 0.44
CA ASP A 505 0.85 41.11 -0.57
C ASP A 505 0.25 40.88 -1.98
N ASP A 506 0.96 41.31 -3.03
CA ASP A 506 0.46 41.21 -4.42
C ASP A 506 1.19 40.13 -5.23
N PRO A 507 0.80 38.86 -5.12
CA PRO A 507 1.36 37.79 -5.93
C PRO A 507 1.02 37.93 -7.41
N LYS A 508 -0.09 38.60 -7.77
CA LYS A 508 -0.51 38.72 -9.16
C LYS A 508 0.48 39.55 -9.97
N SER A 509 0.86 40.72 -9.49
CA SER A 509 1.85 41.58 -10.16
C SER A 509 3.21 40.86 -10.35
N VAL A 510 3.60 40.02 -9.39
CA VAL A 510 4.84 39.22 -9.46
C VAL A 510 4.76 38.17 -10.58
N ILE A 511 3.62 37.47 -10.69
CA ILE A 511 3.41 36.45 -11.72
C ILE A 511 3.33 37.09 -13.11
N GLU A 512 2.63 38.23 -13.25
CA GLU A 512 2.58 38.99 -14.51
C GLU A 512 3.97 39.46 -14.95
N ALA A 513 4.80 39.94 -14.02
CA ALA A 513 6.18 40.33 -14.30
C ALA A 513 7.05 39.13 -14.74
N ALA A 514 6.87 37.97 -14.10
CA ALA A 514 7.57 36.74 -14.48
C ALA A 514 7.19 36.24 -15.87
N TRP A 515 5.90 36.30 -16.21
CA TRP A 515 5.41 35.98 -17.55
C TRP A 515 5.96 36.95 -18.61
N ALA A 516 5.95 38.26 -18.34
CA ALA A 516 6.53 39.25 -19.24
C ALA A 516 8.02 39.00 -19.49
N ARG A 517 8.78 38.60 -18.47
CA ARG A 517 10.20 38.23 -18.60
C ARG A 517 10.40 36.98 -19.45
N LEU A 518 9.60 35.92 -19.25
CA LEU A 518 9.62 34.72 -20.10
C LEU A 518 9.41 35.07 -21.58
N GLN A 519 8.45 35.95 -21.88
CA GLN A 519 8.16 36.39 -23.25
C GLN A 519 9.28 37.24 -23.84
N ALA A 520 9.76 38.25 -23.09
CA ALA A 520 10.82 39.15 -23.54
C ALA A 520 12.11 38.40 -23.91
N ASN A 521 12.43 37.36 -23.14
CA ASN A 521 13.62 36.53 -23.33
C ASN A 521 13.36 35.28 -24.20
N LYS A 522 12.17 35.16 -24.82
CA LYS A 522 11.81 34.07 -25.74
C LYS A 522 12.01 32.66 -25.14
N HIS A 523 11.71 32.51 -23.85
CA HIS A 523 11.72 31.22 -23.18
C HIS A 523 10.45 30.43 -23.50
N HIS A 524 10.55 29.10 -23.47
CA HIS A 524 9.39 28.23 -23.68
C HIS A 524 8.38 28.39 -22.53
N PRO A 525 7.07 28.58 -22.78
CA PRO A 525 6.06 28.79 -21.74
C PRO A 525 5.99 27.69 -20.67
N ASN A 526 6.36 26.45 -21.02
CA ASN A 526 6.33 25.30 -20.12
C ASN A 526 7.54 25.17 -19.19
N TYR A 527 8.52 26.08 -19.26
CA TYR A 527 9.66 26.05 -18.33
C TYR A 527 9.28 26.36 -16.89
N VAL A 528 8.19 27.08 -16.65
CA VAL A 528 7.76 27.46 -15.30
C VAL A 528 6.27 27.23 -15.17
N SER A 529 5.89 26.44 -14.17
CA SER A 529 4.50 26.20 -13.78
C SER A 529 4.32 26.47 -12.30
N ILE A 530 3.19 27.09 -11.93
CA ILE A 530 2.80 27.36 -10.54
C ILE A 530 1.48 26.63 -10.28
N GLN A 531 1.45 25.76 -9.28
CA GLN A 531 0.24 25.10 -8.80
C GLN A 531 0.00 25.49 -7.36
N ILE A 532 -1.14 26.12 -7.07
CA ILE A 532 -1.53 26.56 -5.74
C ILE A 532 -2.58 25.59 -5.20
N VAL A 533 -2.27 24.91 -4.10
CA VAL A 533 -3.15 23.93 -3.45
C VAL A 533 -3.65 24.53 -2.15
N GLN A 534 -4.97 24.70 -2.07
CA GLN A 534 -5.62 25.22 -0.88
C GLN A 534 -5.70 24.13 0.20
N ILE A 535 -5.25 24.46 1.41
CA ILE A 535 -5.38 23.66 2.62
C ILE A 535 -6.42 24.29 3.55
N GLY A 536 -7.36 23.52 4.08
CA GLY A 536 -8.47 24.07 4.86
C GLY A 536 -9.45 24.92 4.03
N ASP A 537 -10.60 25.22 4.63
CA ASP A 537 -11.79 25.73 3.96
C ASP A 537 -11.97 27.25 4.06
N ASP A 538 -10.89 28.04 4.10
CA ASP A 538 -10.99 29.51 4.17
C ASP A 538 -11.84 30.06 3.00
N PRO A 539 -12.98 30.71 3.29
CA PRO A 539 -13.88 31.24 2.27
C PRO A 539 -13.24 32.36 1.43
N ASN A 540 -12.29 33.13 1.99
CA ASN A 540 -11.59 34.18 1.24
C ASN A 540 -10.61 33.56 0.23
N ALA A 541 -9.84 32.55 0.66
CA ALA A 541 -8.91 31.82 -0.21
C ALA A 541 -9.65 31.14 -1.38
N ARG A 542 -10.86 30.61 -1.12
CA ARG A 542 -11.70 29.97 -2.16
C ARG A 542 -12.08 30.92 -3.31
N VAL A 543 -12.10 32.22 -3.07
CA VAL A 543 -12.41 33.24 -4.08
C VAL A 543 -11.14 33.86 -4.67
N ARG A 544 -10.15 34.17 -3.82
CA ARG A 544 -8.98 34.94 -4.23
C ARG A 544 -7.90 34.09 -4.90
N LEU A 545 -7.72 32.82 -4.50
CA LEU A 545 -6.73 31.95 -5.16
C LEU A 545 -7.07 31.70 -6.64
N PRO A 546 -8.33 31.35 -7.03
CA PRO A 546 -8.69 31.24 -8.45
C PRO A 546 -8.51 32.54 -9.23
N ALA A 547 -8.64 33.71 -8.59
CA ALA A 547 -8.44 35.00 -9.26
C ALA A 547 -7.00 35.19 -9.78
N LEU A 548 -6.02 34.48 -9.20
CA LEU A 548 -4.62 34.47 -9.66
C LEU A 548 -4.43 33.73 -10.98
N MET A 549 -5.41 32.95 -11.46
CA MET A 549 -5.38 32.28 -12.76
C MET A 549 -5.73 33.23 -13.92
N HIS A 550 -6.18 34.45 -13.63
CA HIS A 550 -6.64 35.42 -14.62
C HIS A 550 -5.69 36.61 -14.75
N GLY A 551 -5.62 37.18 -15.95
CA GLY A 551 -4.73 38.30 -16.28
C GLY A 551 -3.69 37.90 -17.32
N ASN A 552 -2.67 38.74 -17.50
CA ASN A 552 -1.62 38.48 -18.48
C ASN A 552 -0.51 37.60 -17.87
N ILE A 553 -0.85 36.35 -17.58
CA ILE A 553 0.02 35.41 -16.87
C ILE A 553 0.35 34.14 -17.66
N GLY A 554 0.01 34.09 -18.95
CA GLY A 554 0.38 32.98 -19.85
C GLY A 554 -0.10 31.59 -19.43
N SER A 555 -1.19 31.51 -18.66
CA SER A 555 -1.67 30.26 -18.07
C SER A 555 -0.61 29.55 -17.20
N MET A 556 0.30 30.30 -16.57
CA MET A 556 1.33 29.74 -15.68
C MET A 556 0.75 29.16 -14.39
N VAL A 557 -0.38 29.69 -13.91
CA VAL A 557 -0.95 29.42 -12.58
C VAL A 557 -2.16 28.50 -12.66
N ASP A 558 -2.13 27.42 -11.88
CA ASP A 558 -3.24 26.51 -11.63
C ASP A 558 -3.63 26.58 -10.17
N THR A 559 -4.91 26.42 -9.84
CA THR A 559 -5.36 26.37 -8.45
C THR A 559 -6.19 25.14 -8.18
N VAL A 560 -6.02 24.57 -6.99
CA VAL A 560 -6.82 23.45 -6.49
C VAL A 560 -7.56 23.90 -5.24
N PRO A 561 -8.89 24.06 -5.30
CA PRO A 561 -9.67 24.48 -4.15
C PRO A 561 -9.73 23.38 -3.09
N TYR A 562 -9.98 23.78 -1.85
CA TYR A 562 -10.15 22.82 -0.77
C TYR A 562 -11.42 21.99 -0.97
N ASN A 563 -11.24 20.67 -0.86
CA ASN A 563 -12.31 19.67 -1.02
C ASN A 563 -11.98 18.48 -0.10
N GLY A 564 -11.92 18.76 1.20
CA GLY A 564 -11.43 17.84 2.22
C GLY A 564 -9.90 17.80 2.35
N VAL A 565 -9.44 17.14 3.40
CA VAL A 565 -8.04 17.01 3.81
C VAL A 565 -7.15 16.63 2.62
N VAL A 566 -6.05 17.36 2.45
CA VAL A 566 -4.99 17.07 1.49
C VAL A 566 -4.17 15.89 2.01
N THR A 567 -4.62 14.67 1.70
CA THR A 567 -3.84 13.45 1.98
C THR A 567 -2.68 13.30 0.99
N PRO A 568 -1.68 12.44 1.29
CA PRO A 568 -0.60 12.13 0.34
C PRO A 568 -1.10 11.69 -1.05
N GLU A 569 -2.12 10.84 -1.08
CA GLU A 569 -2.74 10.36 -2.33
C GLU A 569 -3.36 11.51 -3.12
N LYS A 570 -4.03 12.42 -2.40
CA LYS A 570 -4.68 13.58 -3.00
C LYS A 570 -3.64 14.55 -3.55
N LEU A 571 -2.57 14.83 -2.80
CA LEU A 571 -1.48 15.67 -3.27
C LEU A 571 -0.79 15.05 -4.49
N GLN A 572 -0.51 13.75 -4.49
CA GLN A 572 0.05 13.05 -5.66
C GLN A 572 -0.87 13.18 -6.90
N ARG A 573 -2.19 12.98 -6.73
CA ARG A 573 -3.15 13.17 -7.83
C ARG A 573 -3.17 14.60 -8.36
N ILE A 574 -3.06 15.59 -7.47
CA ILE A 574 -2.98 17.01 -7.83
C ILE A 574 -1.73 17.29 -8.68
N LEU A 575 -0.57 16.79 -8.26
CA LEU A 575 0.70 16.97 -8.98
C LEU A 575 0.66 16.36 -10.39
N LEU A 576 0.09 15.16 -10.52
CA LEU A 576 -0.01 14.44 -11.80
C LEU A 576 -1.15 14.95 -12.68
N GLY A 577 -2.21 15.51 -12.08
CA GLY A 577 -3.38 16.03 -12.77
C GLY A 577 -3.21 17.44 -13.35
N ALA A 578 -2.18 18.18 -12.93
CA ALA A 578 -1.95 19.55 -13.41
C ALA A 578 -1.78 19.60 -14.94
N VAL A 579 -2.13 20.74 -15.54
CA VAL A 579 -2.00 20.96 -16.99
C VAL A 579 -0.76 21.78 -17.28
N GLN A 580 -0.01 21.51 -18.36
CA GLN A 580 1.10 22.39 -18.74
C GLN A 580 0.59 23.77 -19.20
N PRO A 581 1.33 24.87 -18.95
CA PRO A 581 0.89 26.23 -19.31
C PRO A 581 0.43 26.36 -20.77
N SER A 582 1.21 25.86 -21.73
CA SER A 582 0.88 25.96 -23.15
C SER A 582 -0.35 25.13 -23.56
N VAL A 583 -0.63 24.04 -22.85
CA VAL A 583 -1.84 23.23 -23.05
C VAL A 583 -3.05 23.91 -22.42
N ARG A 584 -2.87 24.50 -21.24
CA ARG A 584 -3.91 25.27 -20.53
C ARG A 584 -4.31 26.53 -21.29
N ALA A 585 -3.40 27.12 -22.07
CA ALA A 585 -3.72 28.23 -22.96
C ALA A 585 -4.67 27.85 -24.12
N LEU A 586 -4.88 26.56 -24.39
CA LEU A 586 -5.78 26.06 -25.43
C LEU A 586 -7.15 25.61 -24.90
N SER A 587 -7.32 25.56 -23.58
CA SER A 587 -8.54 25.16 -22.87
C SER A 587 -9.25 26.37 -22.31
#